data_AF-A0A7W0UJZ6-F1
#
_entry.id   AF-A0A7W0UJZ6-F1
#
_cell.length_a   1.000
_cell.length_b   1.000
_cell.length_c   1.000
_cell.angle_alpha   90.00
_cell.angle_beta   90.00
_cell.angle_gamma   90.00
#
_symmetry.space_group_name_H-M   'P 1'
#
loop_
_entity.id
_entity.type
_entity.pdbx_description
1 polymer ?
#
loop_
_entity_poly.entity_id
_entity_poly.type
_entity_poly.pdbx_seq_one_letter_code
_entity_poly.pdbx_strand_id
1 'polypeptide(L)' 'MKLILAKDVDKLGRQGDLVTVADGYGRNYLVPKG' A
#
# COMPACT_ATOMS: atom_id res chain seq x y z
N MET A 1 -2.48 -5.05 7.93
CA MET A 1 -2.79 -5.84 6.72
C MET A 1 -1.56 -5.98 5.83
N LYS A 2 -1.53 -7.01 4.99
CA LYS A 2 -0.52 -7.17 3.94
C LYS A 2 -1.13 -6.81 2.58
N LEU A 3 -0.42 -6.05 1.76
CA LEU A 3 -0.89 -5.64 0.44
C LEU A 3 0.27 -5.53 -0.55
N ILE A 4 -0.03 -5.74 -1.83
CA ILE A 4 0.89 -5.56 -2.93
C ILE A 4 0.69 -4.15 -3.49
N LEU A 5 1.77 -3.39 -3.63
CA LEU A 5 1.69 -2.04 -4.19
C LEU A 5 1.40 -2.10 -5.69
N ALA A 6 0.31 -1.45 -6.12
CA ALA A 6 -0.06 -1.37 -7.53
C ALA A 6 0.79 -0.37 -8.33
N LYS A 7 1.46 0.56 -7.64
CA LYS A 7 2.36 1.60 -8.18
C LYS A 7 3.45 1.92 -7.16
N ASP A 8 4.49 2.59 -7.61
CA ASP A 8 5.52 3.12 -6.70
C ASP A 8 4.90 4.12 -5.74
N VAL A 9 5.15 3.93 -4.44
CA VAL A 9 4.68 4.82 -3.38
C VAL A 9 5.90 5.30 -2.61
N ASP A 10 6.14 6.61 -2.69
CA ASP A 10 7.28 7.23 -2.02
C ASP A 10 7.26 6.90 -0.51
N LYS A 11 8.43 6.52 0.02
CA LYS A 11 8.65 6.06 1.41
C LYS A 11 7.93 4.78 1.83
N LEU A 12 7.22 4.09 0.95
CA LEU A 12 6.53 2.83 1.25
C LEU A 12 7.11 1.64 0.48
N GLY A 13 7.40 1.79 -0.81
CA GLY A 13 7.95 0.73 -1.65
C GLY A 13 7.72 0.94 -3.14
N ARG A 14 8.16 -0.03 -3.95
CA ARG A 14 7.96 -0.04 -5.40
C ARG A 14 6.75 -0.88 -5.79
N GLN A 15 6.29 -0.69 -7.02
CA GLN A 15 5.25 -1.50 -7.63
C GLN A 15 5.62 -2.99 -7.54
N GLY A 16 4.67 -3.80 -7.08
CA GLY A 16 4.84 -5.25 -6.89
C GLY A 16 5.39 -5.65 -5.51
N ASP A 17 5.83 -4.70 -4.69
CA ASP A 17 6.33 -5.02 -3.35
C ASP A 17 5.18 -5.43 -2.42
N LEU A 18 5.40 -6.50 -1.65
CA LEU A 18 4.51 -6.91 -0.57
C LEU A 18 4.85 -6.14 0.70
N VAL A 19 4.01 -5.17 1.07
CA VAL A 19 4.20 -4.34 2.27
C VAL A 19 3.16 -4.66 3.34
N THR A 20 3.56 -4.49 4.60
CA THR A 20 2.66 -4.60 5.75
C THR A 20 2.37 -3.22 6.29
N VAL A 21 1.10 -2.81 6.29
CA VAL A 21 0.66 -1.50 6.76
C VAL A 21 -0.43 -1.62 7.81
N ALA A 22 -0.66 -0.53 8.55
CA ALA A 22 -1.81 -0.41 9.44
C ALA A 22 -3.14 -0.56 8.68
N ASP A 23 -4.13 -1.19 9.32
CA ASP A 23 -5.38 -1.54 8.64
C ASP A 23 -6.17 -0.32 8.16
N GLY A 24 -6.18 0.76 8.95
CA GLY A 24 -6.82 2.02 8.54
C GLY A 24 -6.13 2.67 7.33
N TYR A 25 -4.80 2.62 7.28
CA TYR A 25 -4.04 3.23 6.18
C TYR A 25 -4.25 2.46 4.86
N GLY A 26 -4.20 1.12 4.92
CA GLY A 26 -4.50 0.29 3.76
C GLY A 26 -5.93 0.50 3.25
N ARG A 27 -6.93 0.33 4.13
CA ARG A 27 -8.34 0.34 3.73
C ARG A 27 -8.88 1.73 3.35
N ASN A 28 -8.46 2.78 4.05
CA ASN A 28 -9.05 4.11 3.88
C ASN A 28 -8.22 5.04 2.99
N TYR A 29 -6.94 4.75 2.76
CA TYR A 29 -6.06 5.61 1.98
C TYR A 29 -5.50 4.90 0.74
N LEU A 30 -4.83 3.75 0.92
CA LEU A 30 -4.14 3.08 -0.19
C LEU A 30 -5.10 2.40 -1.17
N VAL A 31 -6.10 1.66 -0.69
CA VAL A 31 -7.06 0.96 -1.55
C VAL A 31 -7.95 1.93 -2.36
N PRO A 32 -8.51 3.02 -1.80
CA PRO A 32 -9.35 3.94 -2.57
C PRO A 32 -8.58 4.85 -3.54
N LYS A 33 -7.27 5.07 -3.30
CA LYS A 33 -6.40 5.91 -4.15
C LYS A 33 -5.50 5.11 -5.08
N GLY A 34 -5.53 3.78 -4.99
CA GLY A 34 -4.75 2.84 -5.79
C GLY A 34 -5.17 2.91 -7.24
#